data_AF-A0AAQ4CSJ0-F1
#
_entry.id   AF-A0AAQ4CSJ0-F1
#
_cell.length_a   1.000
_cell.length_b   1.000
_cell.length_c   1.000
_cell.angle_alpha   90.00
_cell.angle_beta   90.00
_cell.angle_gamma   90.00
#
_symmetry.space_group_name_H-M   'P 1'
#
loop_
_entity.id
_entity.type
_entity.pdbx_description
1 polymer ?
#
loop_
_entity_poly.entity_id
_entity_poly.type
_entity_poly.pdbx_seq_one_letter_code
_entity_poly.pdbx_strand_id
1 'polypeptide(L)'
;MNIVKKNHRVFFDDKEEAFSVNGYHFSPWFEEVFYIYSEKDNMLLTVNFREFLNINKIEKQVEKLDKSIITNSSGTLLYLSDGKVHIESLIDMYSQKIITLFNGENVRHERGPICMLNDCRYDVLFYFDNIIYHLVINLNIDYNINSRLYIVNPDLFINEIIIDKLLNRFKAS
;
A
#
# COMPACT_ATOMS: atom_id res chain seq x y z
N MET A 1 5.81 -21.30 -21.63
CA MET A 1 4.56 -20.70 -21.14
C MET A 1 3.63 -20.50 -22.32
N ASN A 2 2.57 -21.30 -22.40
CA ASN A 2 1.48 -21.14 -23.35
C ASN A 2 0.47 -20.15 -22.80
N ILE A 3 -0.06 -19.24 -23.61
CA ILE A 3 -1.02 -18.23 -23.16
C ILE A 3 -2.29 -18.35 -23.99
N VAL A 4 -3.41 -18.63 -23.35
CA VAL A 4 -4.68 -18.87 -24.02
C VAL A 4 -5.78 -18.02 -23.41
N LYS A 5 -6.51 -17.27 -24.24
CA LYS A 5 -7.71 -16.54 -23.82
C LYS A 5 -8.93 -17.43 -23.95
N LYS A 6 -9.64 -17.69 -22.84
CA LYS A 6 -10.89 -18.46 -22.82
C LYS A 6 -11.94 -17.68 -22.02
N ASN A 7 -13.12 -17.46 -22.59
CA ASN A 7 -14.25 -16.81 -21.92
C ASN A 7 -13.88 -15.49 -21.22
N HIS A 8 -13.14 -14.61 -21.91
CA HIS A 8 -12.67 -13.31 -21.40
C HIS A 8 -11.64 -13.36 -20.25
N ARG A 9 -11.09 -14.54 -19.95
CA ARG A 9 -9.98 -14.71 -19.01
C ARG A 9 -8.74 -15.21 -19.73
N VAL A 10 -7.58 -14.78 -19.26
CA VAL A 10 -6.29 -15.27 -19.75
C VAL A 10 -5.82 -16.43 -18.88
N PHE A 11 -5.31 -17.48 -19.54
CA PHE A 11 -4.74 -18.66 -18.91
C PHE A 11 -3.27 -18.75 -19.26
N PHE A 12 -2.45 -19.01 -18.25
CA PHE A 12 -1.03 -19.31 -18.34
C PHE A 12 -0.88 -20.83 -18.19
N ASP A 13 -0.56 -21.50 -19.29
CA ASP A 13 -0.68 -22.94 -19.49
C ASP A 13 -2.11 -23.43 -19.16
N ASP A 14 -2.31 -24.06 -18.01
CA ASP A 14 -3.59 -24.57 -17.51
C ASP A 14 -4.18 -23.76 -16.34
N LYS A 15 -3.45 -22.77 -15.82
CA LYS A 15 -3.89 -21.95 -14.68
C LYS A 15 -4.48 -20.62 -15.15
N GLU A 16 -5.61 -20.25 -14.58
CA GLU A 16 -6.22 -18.94 -14.80
C GLU A 16 -5.32 -17.82 -14.24
N GLU A 17 -5.28 -16.67 -14.91
CA GLU A 17 -4.64 -15.45 -14.41
C GLU A 17 -5.09 -15.10 -12.98
N ALA A 18 -4.16 -14.57 -12.18
CA ALA A 18 -4.45 -14.12 -10.83
C ALA A 18 -5.31 -12.84 -10.84
N PHE A 19 -4.95 -11.90 -11.71
CA PHE A 19 -5.71 -10.69 -12.00
C PHE A 19 -5.21 -10.06 -13.31
N SER A 20 -5.97 -9.10 -13.82
CA SER A 20 -5.58 -8.25 -14.95
C SER A 20 -5.87 -6.78 -14.68
N VAL A 21 -5.09 -5.90 -15.31
CA VAL A 21 -5.29 -4.45 -15.27
C VAL A 21 -4.82 -3.84 -16.60
N ASN A 22 -5.67 -3.05 -17.24
CA ASN A 22 -5.33 -2.26 -18.44
C ASN A 22 -4.62 -3.05 -19.56
N GLY A 23 -5.05 -4.29 -19.83
CA GLY A 23 -4.46 -5.15 -20.88
C GLY A 23 -3.16 -5.86 -20.46
N TYR A 24 -2.76 -5.74 -19.19
CA TYR A 24 -1.73 -6.56 -18.57
C TYR A 24 -2.38 -7.68 -17.76
N HIS A 25 -1.90 -8.89 -17.96
CA HIS A 25 -2.40 -10.12 -17.36
C HIS A 25 -1.30 -10.72 -16.50
N PHE A 26 -1.64 -11.07 -15.27
CA PHE A 26 -0.67 -11.52 -14.27
C PHE A 26 -0.96 -12.97 -13.94
N SER A 27 0.02 -13.84 -14.16
CA SER A 27 -0.11 -15.25 -13.86
C SER A 27 -0.11 -15.49 -12.35
N PRO A 28 -0.65 -16.63 -11.88
CA PRO A 28 -0.28 -17.11 -10.57
C PRO A 28 1.21 -17.50 -10.52
N TRP A 29 1.77 -17.71 -9.32
CA TRP A 29 3.13 -18.23 -9.20
C TRP A 29 3.19 -19.68 -9.72
N PHE A 30 4.18 -19.93 -10.58
CA PHE A 30 4.63 -21.25 -11.00
C PHE A 30 5.95 -21.50 -10.30
N GLU A 31 5.89 -22.18 -9.15
CA GLU A 31 7.03 -22.32 -8.24
C GLU A 31 7.55 -20.94 -7.81
N GLU A 32 8.74 -20.54 -8.26
CA GLU A 32 9.34 -19.23 -7.96
C GLU A 32 9.27 -18.24 -9.12
N VAL A 33 8.45 -18.49 -10.15
CA VAL A 33 8.35 -17.64 -11.32
C VAL A 33 6.91 -17.15 -11.51
N PHE A 34 6.74 -15.88 -11.82
CA PHE A 34 5.46 -15.36 -12.31
C PHE A 34 5.65 -14.67 -13.65
N TYR A 35 4.58 -14.65 -14.43
CA TYR A 35 4.54 -14.15 -15.78
C TYR A 35 3.61 -12.95 -15.88
N ILE A 36 4.04 -11.92 -16.61
CA ILE A 36 3.23 -10.76 -16.95
C ILE A 36 3.08 -10.72 -18.47
N TYR A 37 1.85 -10.78 -18.96
CA TYR A 37 1.54 -10.72 -20.39
C TYR A 37 0.87 -9.39 -20.73
N SER A 38 1.42 -8.65 -21.69
CA SER A 38 0.79 -7.46 -22.28
C SER A 38 0.07 -7.85 -23.57
N GLU A 39 -1.26 -7.69 -23.62
CA GLU A 39 -2.05 -7.88 -24.84
C GLU A 39 -1.72 -6.84 -25.90
N LYS A 40 -1.36 -5.61 -25.49
CA LYS A 40 -1.11 -4.49 -26.40
C LYS A 40 0.12 -4.73 -27.28
N ASP A 41 1.19 -5.21 -26.65
CA ASP A 41 2.50 -5.32 -27.29
C ASP A 41 2.90 -6.78 -27.55
N ASN A 42 2.01 -7.72 -27.22
CA ASN A 42 2.25 -9.17 -27.25
C ASN A 42 3.54 -9.58 -26.54
N MET A 43 3.83 -8.92 -25.41
CA MET A 43 5.05 -9.10 -24.64
C MET A 43 4.79 -10.02 -23.45
N LEU A 44 5.69 -10.97 -23.23
CA LEU A 44 5.70 -11.81 -22.04
C LEU A 44 6.94 -11.50 -21.20
N LEU A 45 6.72 -10.92 -20.03
CA LEU A 45 7.74 -10.73 -19.02
C LEU A 45 7.74 -11.92 -18.07
N THR A 46 8.92 -12.43 -17.77
CA THR A 46 9.14 -13.50 -16.80
C THR A 46 9.93 -12.91 -15.66
N VAL A 47 9.44 -13.07 -14.44
CA VAL A 47 10.08 -12.50 -13.26
C VAL A 47 10.14 -13.58 -12.19
N ASN A 48 11.34 -13.87 -11.70
CA ASN A 48 11.49 -14.78 -10.57
C ASN A 48 11.22 -14.07 -9.24
N PHE A 49 10.98 -14.84 -8.18
CA PHE A 49 10.62 -14.31 -6.86
C PHE A 49 11.67 -13.35 -6.30
N ARG A 50 12.96 -13.60 -6.55
CA ARG A 50 14.04 -12.72 -6.09
C ARG A 50 14.06 -11.39 -6.85
N GLU A 51 13.85 -11.42 -8.16
CA GLU A 51 13.72 -10.20 -9.00
C GLU A 51 12.49 -9.40 -8.60
N PHE A 52 11.38 -10.07 -8.36
CA PHE A 52 10.15 -9.45 -7.86
C PHE A 52 10.36 -8.73 -6.53
N LEU A 53 11.06 -9.37 -5.59
CA LEU A 53 11.43 -8.72 -4.31
C LEU A 53 12.36 -7.53 -4.50
N ASN A 54 13.19 -7.53 -5.55
CA ASN A 54 14.06 -6.40 -5.86
C ASN A 54 13.32 -5.24 -6.55
N ILE A 55 12.25 -5.49 -7.31
CA ILE A 55 11.35 -4.44 -7.83
C ILE A 55 10.70 -3.66 -6.66
N ASN A 56 10.48 -4.33 -5.52
CA ASN A 56 9.99 -3.70 -4.29
C ASN A 56 11.04 -2.85 -3.54
N LYS A 57 12.30 -2.80 -4.00
CA LYS A 57 13.36 -1.98 -3.37
C LYS A 57 13.51 -0.58 -3.95
N ILE A 58 12.64 -0.16 -4.87
CA ILE A 58 12.62 1.24 -5.30
C ILE A 58 12.31 2.09 -4.05
N GLU A 59 13.28 2.91 -3.63
CA GLU A 59 13.26 3.57 -2.33
C GLU A 59 12.03 4.47 -2.19
N LYS A 60 11.21 4.22 -1.16
CA LYS A 60 10.23 5.18 -0.69
C LYS A 60 10.99 6.39 -0.14
N GLN A 61 10.80 7.56 -0.73
CA GLN A 61 11.35 8.78 -0.15
C GLN A 61 10.56 9.11 1.11
N VAL A 62 11.26 9.09 2.25
CA VAL A 62 10.69 9.50 3.53
C VAL A 62 10.74 11.01 3.60
N GLU A 63 9.58 11.64 3.67
CA GLU A 63 9.50 13.07 3.88
C GLU A 63 9.71 13.36 5.38
N LYS A 64 10.63 14.28 5.68
CA LYS A 64 10.81 14.78 7.04
C LYS A 64 9.81 15.89 7.27
N LEU A 65 8.75 15.57 8.00
CA LEU A 65 7.77 16.55 8.46
C LEU A 65 8.11 17.00 9.88
N ASP A 66 7.89 18.28 10.16
CA ASP A 66 7.81 18.77 11.52
C ASP A 66 6.64 18.07 12.22
N LYS A 67 6.91 17.56 13.42
CA LYS A 67 6.00 16.71 14.15
C LYS A 67 5.73 17.28 15.52
N SER A 68 4.45 17.40 15.86
CA SER A 68 4.01 17.68 17.23
C SER A 68 2.95 16.68 17.66
N ILE A 69 2.99 16.28 18.93
CA ILE A 69 2.03 15.36 19.54
C ILE A 69 1.51 16.01 20.82
N ILE A 70 0.19 16.06 20.95
CA ILE A 70 -0.50 16.53 22.15
C ILE A 70 -1.39 15.40 22.66
N THR A 71 -1.13 14.91 23.88
CA THR A 71 -1.94 13.83 24.49
C THR A 71 -2.68 14.37 25.70
N ASN A 72 -3.97 14.05 25.81
CA ASN A 72 -4.80 14.35 26.96
C ASN A 72 -5.76 13.19 27.28
N SER A 73 -6.64 13.38 28.27
CA SER A 73 -7.60 12.37 28.71
C SER A 73 -8.62 11.96 27.64
N SER A 74 -8.82 12.78 26.61
CA SER A 74 -9.78 12.54 25.53
C SER A 74 -9.15 11.88 24.30
N GLY A 75 -7.82 11.74 24.27
CA GLY A 75 -7.08 11.12 23.17
C GLY A 75 -5.76 11.81 22.85
N THR A 76 -5.18 11.44 21.72
CA THR A 76 -3.94 12.02 21.22
C THR A 76 -4.18 12.73 19.89
N LEU A 77 -3.60 13.91 19.75
CA LEU A 77 -3.59 14.68 18.53
C LEU A 77 -2.18 14.71 17.96
N LEU A 78 -2.02 14.21 16.73
CA LEU A 78 -0.78 14.22 15.97
C LEU A 78 -0.89 15.28 14.89
N TYR A 79 0.08 16.20 14.86
CA TYR A 79 0.27 17.14 13.77
C TYR A 79 1.55 16.84 13.02
N LEU A 80 1.47 16.82 11.69
CA LEU A 80 2.62 16.72 10.80
C LEU A 80 2.54 17.80 9.73
N SER A 81 3.63 18.53 9.49
CA SER A 81 3.67 19.52 8.41
C SER A 81 5.08 19.84 7.91
N ASP A 82 5.19 20.27 6.65
CA ASP A 82 6.38 20.90 6.07
C ASP A 82 6.07 22.31 5.48
N GLY A 83 4.88 22.85 5.77
CA GLY A 83 4.36 24.10 5.21
C GLY A 83 3.59 23.97 3.88
N LYS A 84 3.67 22.83 3.18
CA LYS A 84 2.84 22.53 2.00
C LYS A 84 1.78 21.49 2.31
N VAL A 85 2.17 20.49 3.09
CA VAL A 85 1.34 19.42 3.60
C VAL A 85 1.04 19.70 5.07
N HIS A 86 -0.22 19.55 5.45
CA HIS A 86 -0.70 19.61 6.82
C HIS A 86 -1.54 18.37 7.09
N ILE A 87 -1.11 17.57 8.08
CA ILE A 87 -1.81 16.37 8.49
C ILE A 87 -2.16 16.51 9.96
N GLU A 88 -3.42 16.26 10.27
CA GLU A 88 -3.93 16.24 11.64
C GLU A 88 -4.54 14.87 11.87
N SER A 89 -4.17 14.16 12.93
CA SER A 89 -4.77 12.87 13.28
C SER A 89 -5.21 12.87 14.73
N LEU A 90 -6.52 12.74 14.93
CA LEU A 90 -7.12 12.50 16.24
C LEU A 90 -7.16 10.99 16.47
N ILE A 91 -6.49 10.54 17.52
CA ILE A 91 -6.26 9.14 17.83
C ILE A 91 -6.90 8.83 19.18
N ASP A 92 -7.93 7.99 19.16
CA ASP A 92 -8.54 7.40 20.34
C ASP A 92 -8.15 5.92 20.42
N MET A 93 -7.18 5.63 21.29
CA MET A 93 -6.68 4.28 21.52
C MET A 93 -7.69 3.38 22.21
N TYR A 94 -8.63 3.92 23.00
CA TYR A 94 -9.62 3.12 23.71
C TYR A 94 -10.65 2.56 22.73
N SER A 95 -11.17 3.40 21.83
CA SER A 95 -12.09 2.95 20.80
C SER A 95 -11.39 2.40 19.55
N GLN A 96 -10.05 2.43 19.51
CA GLN A 96 -9.23 2.08 18.35
C GLN A 96 -9.71 2.82 17.10
N LYS A 97 -9.93 4.12 17.24
CA LYS A 97 -10.35 5.00 16.14
C LYS A 97 -9.31 6.05 15.88
N ILE A 98 -9.06 6.27 14.61
CA ILE A 98 -8.18 7.32 14.14
C ILE A 98 -8.94 8.09 13.07
N ILE A 99 -9.01 9.41 13.24
CA ILE A 99 -9.58 10.32 12.25
C ILE A 99 -8.44 11.18 11.77
N THR A 100 -8.17 11.14 10.46
CA THR A 100 -7.11 11.92 9.85
C THR A 100 -7.67 12.94 8.87
N LEU A 101 -7.19 14.17 9.00
CA LEU A 101 -7.38 15.24 8.05
C LEU A 101 -6.09 15.48 7.28
N PHE A 102 -6.20 15.73 5.99
CA PHE A 102 -5.12 16.18 5.12
C PHE A 102 -5.52 17.53 4.53
N ASN A 103 -4.73 18.57 4.80
CA ASN A 103 -5.00 19.96 4.42
C ASN A 103 -6.43 20.42 4.78
N GLY A 104 -6.93 19.96 5.93
CA GLY A 104 -8.27 20.28 6.44
C GLY A 104 -9.41 19.42 5.89
N GLU A 105 -9.15 18.48 4.98
CA GLU A 105 -10.16 17.58 4.43
C GLU A 105 -10.06 16.16 4.98
N ASN A 106 -11.19 15.48 5.13
CA ASN A 106 -11.21 14.07 5.54
C ASN A 106 -10.54 13.19 4.48
N VAL A 107 -9.69 12.28 4.94
CA VAL A 107 -9.05 11.29 4.08
C VAL A 107 -10.06 10.24 3.62
N ARG A 108 -10.01 9.86 2.34
CA ARG A 108 -10.97 8.91 1.73
C ARG A 108 -10.46 7.46 1.69
N HIS A 109 -9.14 7.29 1.74
CA HIS A 109 -8.48 6.00 1.58
C HIS A 109 -7.62 5.72 2.81
N GLU A 110 -8.23 5.09 3.79
CA GLU A 110 -7.59 4.67 5.03
C GLU A 110 -7.70 3.15 5.21
N ARG A 111 -6.72 2.57 5.91
CA ARG A 111 -6.69 1.17 6.31
C ARG A 111 -6.25 1.09 7.77
N GLY A 112 -7.11 0.49 8.59
CA GLY A 112 -6.85 0.27 10.01
C GLY A 112 -7.62 1.24 10.92
N PRO A 113 -7.24 1.34 12.20
CA PRO A 113 -6.07 0.72 12.82
C PRO A 113 -6.19 -0.81 12.88
N ILE A 114 -5.13 -1.51 12.49
CA ILE A 114 -4.98 -2.96 12.62
C ILE A 114 -4.04 -3.20 13.80
N CYS A 115 -4.56 -3.76 14.88
CA CYS A 115 -3.81 -4.03 16.09
C CYS A 115 -3.38 -5.50 16.16
N MET A 116 -2.10 -5.74 16.45
CA MET A 116 -1.55 -7.06 16.78
C MET A 116 -0.88 -6.99 18.14
N LEU A 117 -1.39 -7.76 19.10
CA LEU A 117 -0.98 -7.72 20.50
C LEU A 117 -1.11 -6.30 21.08
N ASN A 118 0.00 -5.56 21.12
CA ASN A 118 0.16 -4.25 21.74
C ASN A 118 0.54 -3.15 20.75
N ASP A 119 0.69 -3.49 19.46
CA ASP A 119 1.08 -2.56 18.41
C ASP A 119 -0.09 -2.40 17.41
N CYS A 120 -0.52 -1.16 17.21
CA CYS A 120 -1.51 -0.80 16.22
C CYS A 120 -0.85 -0.06 15.06
N ARG A 121 -1.27 -0.42 13.85
CA ARG A 121 -0.83 0.24 12.63
C ARG A 121 -2.01 0.81 11.86
N TYR A 122 -1.88 2.05 11.44
CA TYR A 122 -2.85 2.75 10.61
C TYR A 122 -2.14 3.35 9.39
N ASP A 123 -2.72 3.12 8.23
CA ASP A 123 -2.18 3.54 6.94
C ASP A 123 -3.20 4.42 6.22
N VAL A 124 -2.74 5.54 5.67
CA VAL A 124 -3.58 6.45 4.86
C VAL A 124 -2.86 6.79 3.57
N LEU A 125 -3.62 6.85 2.49
CA LEU A 125 -3.15 7.29 1.19
C LEU A 125 -3.91 8.52 0.74
N PHE A 126 -3.17 9.50 0.23
CA PHE A 126 -3.74 10.73 -0.31
C PHE A 126 -2.97 11.16 -1.56
N TYR A 127 -3.68 11.79 -2.49
CA TYR A 127 -3.13 12.32 -3.72
C TYR A 127 -3.22 13.84 -3.70
N PHE A 128 -2.08 14.51 -3.78
CA PHE A 128 -2.01 15.96 -3.74
C PHE A 128 -0.83 16.45 -4.59
N ASP A 129 -1.04 17.50 -5.39
CA ASP A 129 -0.03 18.09 -6.26
C ASP A 129 0.73 17.06 -7.13
N ASN A 130 -0.01 16.12 -7.72
CA ASN A 130 0.50 15.00 -8.51
C ASN A 130 1.44 14.02 -7.78
N ILE A 131 1.42 14.04 -6.45
CA ILE A 131 2.19 13.13 -5.60
C ILE A 131 1.21 12.27 -4.80
N ILE A 132 1.50 10.96 -4.73
CA ILE A 132 0.83 10.07 -3.77
C ILE A 132 1.65 10.11 -2.49
N TYR A 133 0.96 10.35 -1.39
CA TYR A 133 1.54 10.33 -0.07
C TYR A 133 0.95 9.14 0.70
N HIS A 134 1.82 8.43 1.41
CA HIS A 134 1.45 7.30 2.27
C HIS A 134 1.85 7.62 3.70
N LEU A 135 0.86 7.94 4.52
CA LEU A 135 1.04 8.13 5.95
C LEU A 135 0.94 6.78 6.65
N VAL A 136 1.95 6.47 7.45
CA VAL A 136 1.94 5.32 8.35
C VAL A 136 2.04 5.82 9.78
N ILE A 137 1.04 5.51 10.59
CA ILE A 137 1.03 5.75 12.04
C ILE A 137 1.14 4.38 12.73
N ASN A 138 2.22 4.21 13.49
CA ASN A 138 2.41 3.07 14.39
C ASN A 138 2.25 3.56 15.83
N LEU A 139 1.45 2.82 16.58
CA LEU A 139 1.05 3.13 17.94
C LEU A 139 1.43 1.93 18.79
N ASN A 140 2.20 2.17 19.86
CA ASN A 140 2.46 1.13 20.85
C ASN A 140 1.56 1.32 22.09
N ILE A 141 1.49 0.30 22.93
CA ILE A 141 0.78 0.32 24.22
C ILE A 141 1.23 1.43 25.19
N ASP A 142 2.46 1.91 25.07
CA ASP A 142 2.99 3.01 25.89
C ASP A 142 2.59 4.39 25.35
N TYR A 143 1.65 4.45 24.40
CA TYR A 143 1.22 5.67 23.70
C TYR A 143 2.35 6.36 22.92
N ASN A 144 3.44 5.65 22.61
CA ASN A 144 4.44 6.14 21.69
C ASN A 144 3.89 6.08 20.27
N ILE A 145 3.77 7.27 19.67
CA ILE A 145 3.32 7.43 18.30
C ILE A 145 4.54 7.60 17.41
N ASN A 146 4.79 6.63 16.54
CA ASN A 146 5.75 6.75 15.46
C ASN A 146 4.99 6.97 14.15
N SER A 147 5.29 8.06 13.46
CA SER A 147 4.57 8.45 12.25
C SER A 147 5.57 8.76 11.15
N ARG A 148 5.29 8.30 9.95
CA ARG A 148 6.11 8.54 8.76
C ARG A 148 5.22 8.88 7.59
N LEU A 149 5.61 9.91 6.85
CA LEU A 149 5.03 10.20 5.55
C LEU A 149 6.01 9.75 4.47
N TYR A 150 5.53 8.91 3.58
CA TYR A 150 6.27 8.48 2.40
C TYR A 150 5.71 9.20 1.19
N ILE A 151 6.59 9.74 0.34
CA ILE A 151 6.24 10.06 -1.03
C ILE A 151 6.31 8.76 -1.82
N VAL A 152 5.17 8.38 -2.35
CA VAL A 152 4.99 7.16 -3.13
C VAL A 152 4.92 7.55 -4.60
N ASN A 153 5.86 7.03 -5.37
CA ASN A 153 5.76 7.08 -6.82
C ASN A 153 4.52 6.26 -7.24
N PRO A 154 3.62 6.79 -8.10
CA PRO A 154 2.48 6.03 -8.63
C PRO A 154 2.83 4.63 -9.16
N ASP A 155 3.97 4.47 -9.82
CA ASP A 155 4.44 3.17 -10.31
C ASP A 155 4.78 2.22 -9.15
N LEU A 156 5.34 2.76 -8.06
CA LEU A 156 5.60 2.00 -6.82
C LEU A 156 4.29 1.56 -6.16
N PHE A 157 3.30 2.46 -6.07
CA PHE A 157 2.02 2.16 -5.46
C PHE A 157 1.27 1.06 -6.23
N ILE A 158 1.29 1.14 -7.56
CA ILE A 158 0.73 0.10 -8.43
C ILE A 158 1.46 -1.22 -8.20
N ASN A 159 2.79 -1.22 -8.10
CA ASN A 159 3.56 -2.42 -7.78
C ASN A 159 3.17 -3.00 -6.40
N GLU A 160 3.03 -2.18 -5.36
CA GLU A 160 2.60 -2.64 -4.03
C GLU A 160 1.20 -3.24 -4.04
N ILE A 161 0.24 -2.64 -4.75
CA ILE A 161 -1.11 -3.20 -4.92
C ILE A 161 -1.05 -4.54 -5.66
N ILE A 162 -0.26 -4.61 -6.73
CA ILE A 162 -0.05 -5.85 -7.49
C ILE A 162 0.52 -6.93 -6.57
N ILE A 163 1.56 -6.60 -5.78
CA ILE A 163 2.21 -7.51 -4.83
C ILE A 163 1.21 -7.98 -3.76
N ASP A 164 0.47 -7.07 -3.12
CA ASP A 164 -0.49 -7.42 -2.07
C ASP A 164 -1.63 -8.29 -2.62
N LYS A 165 -2.15 -7.97 -3.81
CA LYS A 165 -3.17 -8.80 -4.48
C LYS A 165 -2.64 -10.18 -4.82
N LEU A 166 -1.41 -10.29 -5.32
CA LEU A 166 -0.76 -11.58 -5.55
C LEU A 166 -0.65 -12.34 -4.22
N LEU A 167 0.01 -11.79 -3.21
CA LEU A 167 0.26 -12.46 -1.94
C LEU A 167 -1.03 -12.88 -1.20
N ASN A 168 -2.07 -12.05 -1.18
CA ASN A 168 -3.33 -12.37 -0.50
C ASN A 168 -4.14 -13.46 -1.23
N ARG A 169 -4.01 -13.58 -2.56
CA ARG A 169 -4.60 -14.72 -3.31
C ARG A 169 -3.95 -16.05 -2.93
N PHE A 170 -2.66 -16.06 -2.58
CA PHE A 170 -1.93 -17.30 -2.22
C PHE A 170 -1.98 -17.66 -0.74
N LYS A 171 -2.41 -16.76 0.15
CA LYS A 171 -2.69 -17.12 1.55
C LYS A 171 -3.95 -17.97 1.72
N ALA A 172 -4.81 -18.04 0.70
CA ALA A 172 -6.07 -18.76 0.70
C ALA A 172 -6.01 -20.13 -0.01
N SER A 173 -4.82 -20.60 -0.37
CA SER A 173 -4.54 -21.92 -0.97
C SER A 173 -3.60 -22.71 -0.08
#